data_AF-A0A1S4ECT7-F1
#
_entry.id   AF-A0A1S4ECT7-F1
#
_cell.length_a   1.000
_cell.length_b   1.000
_cell.length_c   1.000
_cell.angle_alpha   90.00
_cell.angle_beta   90.00
_cell.angle_gamma   90.00
#
_symmetry.space_group_name_H-M   'P 1'
#
loop_
_entity.id
_entity.type
_entity.pdbx_description
1 polymer ?
#
loop_
_entity_poly.entity_id
_entity_poly.type
_entity_poly.pdbx_seq_one_letter_code
_entity_poly.pdbx_strand_id
1 'polypeptide(L)'
;LLISEGRVEVSRENKYLSTLAPGKVFGELAILYNCKRTATIKAASDCKLWAIERQCFQTIMMRTGLIRQAEYNDFLKSVPIFKDLPEETLIKISDVLEEVSTKG
;
A
#
# COMPACT_ATOMS: atom_id res chain seq x y z
N LEU A 1 3.10 -9.46 6.14
CA LEU A 1 3.11 -9.79 7.59
C LEU A 1 3.92 -8.71 8.29
N LEU A 2 3.45 -8.18 9.42
CA LEU A 2 4.18 -7.24 10.26
C LEU A 2 4.58 -7.95 11.55
N ILE A 3 5.84 -7.82 11.96
CA ILE A 3 6.34 -8.39 13.21
C ILE A 3 5.93 -7.46 14.36
N SER A 4 5.08 -7.91 15.29
CA SER A 4 4.77 -7.15 16.51
C SER A 4 5.69 -7.53 17.67
N GLU A 5 6.04 -8.81 17.79
CA GLU A 5 6.95 -9.32 18.82
C GLU A 5 7.82 -10.44 18.22
N GLY A 6 9.01 -10.65 18.81
CA GLY A 6 9.96 -11.69 18.39
C GLY A 6 10.88 -11.31 17.23
N ARG A 7 11.58 -12.31 16.69
CA ARG A 7 12.53 -12.15 15.57
C ARG A 7 12.37 -13.29 14.57
N VAL A 8 12.59 -12.98 13.30
CA VAL A 8 12.59 -13.98 12.22
C VAL A 8 13.89 -13.91 11.43
N GLU A 9 14.37 -15.07 10.98
CA GLU A 9 15.50 -15.20 10.07
C GLU A 9 15.00 -15.30 8.63
N VAL A 10 15.72 -14.64 7.73
CA VAL A 10 15.48 -14.63 6.29
C VAL A 10 16.58 -15.42 5.62
N SER A 11 16.20 -16.40 4.80
CA SER A 11 17.13 -17.19 4.02
C SER A 11 16.65 -17.39 2.58
N ARG A 12 17.59 -17.59 1.66
CA ARG A 12 17.29 -17.93 0.26
C ARG A 12 18.27 -19.01 -0.18
N GLU A 13 17.77 -20.07 -0.80
CA GLU A 13 18.60 -21.20 -1.24
C GLU A 13 19.49 -21.73 -0.09
N ASN A 14 18.90 -21.85 1.11
CA ASN A 14 19.56 -22.22 2.37
C ASN A 14 20.69 -21.29 2.85
N LYS A 15 20.91 -20.13 2.20
CA LYS A 15 21.85 -19.11 2.65
C LYS A 15 21.14 -18.09 3.54
N TYR A 16 21.68 -17.86 4.74
CA TYR A 16 21.24 -16.78 5.62
C TYR A 16 21.47 -15.42 4.96
N LEU A 17 20.46 -14.54 5.05
CA LEU A 17 20.51 -13.18 4.52
C LEU A 17 20.47 -12.15 5.64
N SER A 18 19.50 -12.26 6.54
CA SER A 18 19.31 -11.29 7.62
C SER A 18 18.36 -11.80 8.70
N THR A 19 18.29 -11.06 9.82
CA THR A 19 17.29 -11.23 10.87
C THR A 19 16.43 -9.97 10.94
N LEU A 20 15.11 -10.14 10.94
CA LEU A 20 14.14 -9.05 11.08
C LEU A 20 13.62 -8.98 12.52
N ALA A 21 13.44 -7.75 12.99
CA ALA A 21 12.97 -7.41 14.33
C ALA A 21 11.55 -6.82 14.28
N PRO A 22 10.90 -6.58 15.44
CA PRO A 22 9.58 -5.97 15.49
C PRO A 22 9.51 -4.61 14.76
N GLY A 23 8.34 -4.30 14.19
CA GLY A 23 8.11 -3.13 13.35
C GLY A 23 8.48 -3.32 11.87
N LYS A 24 9.10 -4.45 11.50
CA LYS A 24 9.41 -4.77 10.10
C LYS A 24 8.28 -5.54 9.43
N VAL A 25 8.01 -5.20 8.18
CA VAL A 25 7.09 -5.89 7.29
C VAL A 25 7.88 -6.83 6.38
N PHE A 26 7.32 -8.01 6.09
CA PHE A 26 7.85 -8.93 5.09
C PHE A 26 6.72 -9.64 4.33
N GLY A 27 7.03 -10.09 3.11
CA GLY A 27 6.09 -10.79 2.21
C GLY A 27 5.17 -9.84 1.44
N GLU A 28 5.46 -8.55 1.45
CA GLU A 28 4.78 -7.47 0.72
C GLU A 28 4.83 -7.68 -0.81
N LEU A 29 5.92 -8.24 -1.33
CA LEU A 29 6.06 -8.51 -2.77
C LEU A 29 4.98 -9.44 -3.30
N ALA A 30 4.54 -10.43 -2.50
CA ALA A 30 3.47 -11.34 -2.90
C ALA A 30 2.11 -10.61 -3.00
N ILE A 31 1.91 -9.56 -2.20
CA ILE A 31 0.70 -8.75 -2.24
C ILE A 31 0.73 -7.80 -3.44
N LEU A 32 1.87 -7.15 -3.69
CA LEU A 32 2.03 -6.13 -4.73
C LEU A 32 2.13 -6.73 -6.14
N TYR A 33 2.92 -7.79 -6.32
CA TYR A 33 3.32 -8.28 -7.65
C TYR A 33 2.79 -9.67 -8.00
N ASN A 34 1.92 -10.26 -7.17
CA ASN A 34 1.43 -11.63 -7.38
C ASN A 34 2.55 -12.68 -7.60
N CYS A 35 3.71 -12.48 -6.98
CA CYS A 35 4.87 -13.33 -7.21
C CYS A 35 4.97 -14.47 -6.19
N LYS A 36 5.72 -15.52 -6.54
CA LYS A 36 6.11 -16.57 -5.59
C LYS A 36 6.96 -15.98 -4.45
N ARG A 37 7.00 -16.67 -3.31
CA ARG A 37 7.88 -16.31 -2.18
C ARG A 37 9.34 -16.30 -2.65
N THR A 38 10.02 -15.17 -2.47
CA THR A 38 11.40 -14.94 -2.93
C THR A 38 12.45 -15.39 -1.90
N ALA A 39 12.05 -15.53 -0.64
CA ALA A 39 12.87 -15.97 0.48
C ALA A 39 12.03 -16.81 1.45
N THR A 40 12.71 -17.65 2.23
CA THR A 40 12.16 -18.40 3.34
C THR A 40 12.28 -17.57 4.61
N ILE A 41 11.23 -17.58 5.41
CA ILE A 41 11.18 -16.89 6.70
C ILE A 41 11.01 -17.96 7.78
N LYS A 42 11.90 -17.96 8.77
CA LYS A 42 11.85 -18.87 9.91
C LYS A 42 11.81 -18.08 11.22
N ALA A 43 10.97 -18.49 12.16
CA ALA A 43 10.98 -17.90 13.50
C ALA A 43 12.32 -18.20 14.18
N ALA A 44 12.99 -17.15 14.67
CA ALA A 44 14.23 -17.24 15.44
C ALA A 44 13.95 -17.20 16.96
N SER A 45 12.77 -16.71 17.33
CA SER A 45 12.20 -16.71 18.69
C SER A 45 10.69 -16.91 18.60
N ASP A 46 10.02 -16.99 19.75
CA ASP A 46 8.56 -16.83 19.79
C ASP A 46 8.17 -15.49 19.16
N CYS A 47 7.22 -15.53 18.22
CA CYS A 47 6.83 -14.38 17.41
C CYS A 47 5.33 -14.14 17.49
N LYS A 48 4.94 -12.86 17.51
CA LYS A 48 3.58 -12.43 17.18
C LYS A 48 3.62 -11.63 15.89
N LEU A 49 2.71 -11.94 14.99
CA LEU A 49 2.65 -11.36 13.65
C LEU A 49 1.25 -10.86 13.35
N TRP A 50 1.16 -9.70 12.71
CA TRP A 50 -0.07 -9.23 12.08
C TRP A 50 -0.08 -9.62 10.61
N ALA A 51 -1.21 -10.17 10.17
CA ALA A 51 -1.43 -10.57 8.79
C ALA A 51 -2.54 -9.74 8.16
N ILE A 52 -2.37 -9.44 6.89
CA ILE A 52 -3.43 -8.92 6.03
C ILE A 52 -3.52 -9.83 4.81
N GLU A 53 -4.74 -10.23 4.48
CA GLU A 53 -5.00 -10.99 3.28
C GLU A 53 -4.89 -10.11 2.05
N ARG A 54 -4.43 -10.69 0.94
CA ARG A 54 -4.25 -9.95 -0.31
C ARG A 54 -5.56 -9.33 -0.80
N GLN A 55 -6.66 -10.08 -0.74
CA GLN A 55 -7.96 -9.57 -1.18
C GLN A 55 -8.39 -8.36 -0.34
N CYS A 56 -8.22 -8.43 0.98
CA CYS A 56 -8.48 -7.30 1.88
C CYS A 56 -7.63 -6.07 1.52
N PHE A 57 -6.32 -6.26 1.32
CA PHE A 57 -5.43 -5.18 0.88
C PHE A 57 -5.89 -4.55 -0.45
N GLN A 58 -6.20 -5.37 -1.46
CA GLN A 58 -6.65 -4.89 -2.77
C GLN A 58 -7.98 -4.12 -2.66
N THR A 59 -8.92 -4.61 -1.87
CA THR A 59 -10.20 -3.91 -1.63
C THR A 59 -10.00 -2.56 -0.96
N ILE A 60 -9.12 -2.48 0.05
CA ILE A 60 -8.80 -1.21 0.72
C ILE A 60 -8.16 -0.22 -0.26
N MET A 61 -7.18 -0.67 -1.06
CA MET A 61 -6.51 0.16 -2.05
C MET A 61 -7.50 0.70 -3.11
N MET A 62 -8.37 -0.15 -3.65
CA MET A 62 -9.39 0.26 -4.62
C MET A 62 -10.37 1.27 -4.02
N ARG A 63 -10.89 1.01 -2.81
CA ARG A 63 -11.80 1.94 -2.13
C ARG A 63 -11.14 3.29 -1.88
N THR A 64 -9.89 3.30 -1.44
CA THR A 64 -9.13 4.53 -1.19
C THR A 64 -8.96 5.33 -2.49
N GLY A 65 -8.67 4.65 -3.61
CA GLY A 65 -8.59 5.30 -4.92
C GLY A 65 -9.92 5.94 -5.35
N LEU A 66 -11.04 5.22 -5.20
CA LEU A 66 -12.38 5.73 -5.54
C LEU A 66 -12.78 6.93 -4.68
N ILE A 67 -12.49 6.89 -3.37
CA ILE A 67 -12.77 8.00 -2.45
C ILE A 67 -11.97 9.23 -2.87
N ARG A 68 -10.67 9.09 -3.09
CA ARG A 68 -9.80 10.19 -3.53
C ARG A 68 -10.22 10.78 -4.87
N GLN A 69 -10.66 9.94 -5.81
CA GLN A 69 -11.17 10.39 -7.10
C GLN A 69 -12.45 11.22 -6.93
N ALA A 70 -13.38 10.78 -6.06
CA ALA A 70 -14.59 11.55 -5.75
C ALA A 70 -14.26 12.89 -5.09
N GLU A 71 -13.35 12.91 -4.11
CA GLU A 71 -12.90 14.13 -3.43
C GLU A 71 -12.29 15.13 -4.43
N TYR A 72 -11.48 14.66 -5.39
CA TYR A 72 -10.89 15.51 -6.42
C TYR A 72 -11.93 16.03 -7.42
N ASN A 73 -12.90 15.20 -7.80
CA ASN A 73 -13.98 15.63 -8.70
C ASN A 73 -14.84 16.70 -8.04
N ASP A 74 -15.22 16.50 -6.78
CA ASP A 74 -15.99 17.47 -5.99
C ASP A 74 -15.21 18.77 -5.78
N PHE A 75 -13.90 18.68 -5.50
CA PHE A 75 -13.03 19.85 -5.42
C PHE A 75 -13.01 20.63 -6.73
N LEU A 76 -12.77 19.98 -7.89
CA LEU A 76 -12.75 20.66 -9.18
C LEU A 76 -14.08 21.32 -9.52
N LYS A 77 -15.21 20.67 -9.23
CA LYS A 77 -16.56 21.25 -9.41
C LYS A 77 -16.79 22.49 -8.54
N SER A 78 -16.13 22.59 -7.39
CA SER A 78 -16.22 23.77 -6.51
C SER A 78 -15.46 25.00 -7.04
N VAL A 79 -14.51 24.80 -7.97
CA VAL A 79 -13.71 25.90 -8.53
C VAL A 79 -14.40 26.48 -9.78
N PRO A 80 -14.70 27.79 -9.83
CA PRO A 80 -15.46 28.41 -10.92
C PRO A 80 -14.90 28.16 -12.33
N ILE A 81 -13.58 28.06 -12.49
CA ILE A 81 -12.94 27.82 -13.80
C ILE A 81 -13.14 26.39 -14.32
N PHE A 82 -13.40 25.43 -13.43
CA PHE A 82 -13.52 24.00 -13.78
C PHE A 82 -14.97 23.49 -13.70
N LYS A 83 -15.88 24.25 -13.08
CA LYS A 83 -17.26 23.85 -12.82
C LYS A 83 -18.05 23.42 -14.07
N ASP A 84 -17.85 24.11 -15.19
CA ASP A 84 -18.61 23.88 -16.43
C ASP A 84 -17.91 22.91 -17.40
N LEU A 85 -16.79 22.30 -16.98
CA LEU A 85 -16.12 21.29 -17.79
C LEU A 85 -16.91 19.98 -17.83
N PRO A 86 -16.87 19.26 -18.97
CA PRO A 86 -17.46 17.92 -19.06
C PRO A 86 -16.88 16.98 -18.00
N GLU A 87 -17.70 16.06 -17.49
CA GLU A 87 -17.31 15.10 -16.46
C GLU A 87 -16.11 14.25 -16.88
N GLU A 88 -16.02 13.86 -18.16
CA GLU A 88 -14.88 13.13 -18.71
C GLU A 88 -13.57 13.93 -18.61
N THR A 89 -13.63 15.26 -18.79
CA THR A 89 -12.46 16.14 -18.65
C THR A 89 -12.06 16.27 -17.19
N LEU A 90 -13.03 16.40 -16.28
CA LEU A 90 -12.78 16.45 -14.84
C LEU A 90 -12.14 15.16 -14.33
N ILE A 91 -12.57 14.00 -14.82
CA ILE A 91 -11.96 12.70 -14.50
C ILE A 91 -10.49 12.69 -14.91
N LYS A 92 -10.18 13.07 -16.17
CA LYS A 92 -8.79 13.11 -16.67
C LYS A 92 -7.90 14.05 -15.87
N ILE A 93 -8.43 15.20 -15.43
CA ILE A 93 -7.71 16.14 -14.56
C ILE A 93 -7.51 15.50 -13.18
N SER A 94 -8.56 14.91 -12.60
CA SER A 94 -8.48 14.27 -11.28
C SER A 94 -7.47 13.12 -11.22
N ASP A 95 -7.30 12.39 -12.32
CA ASP A 95 -6.35 11.27 -12.41
C ASP A 95 -4.88 11.73 -12.38
N VAL A 96 -4.60 13.00 -12.72
CA VAL A 96 -3.24 13.58 -12.75
C VAL A 96 -2.99 14.61 -11.65
N LEU A 97 -3.95 14.85 -10.76
CA LEU A 97 -3.79 15.77 -9.64
C LEU A 97 -2.84 15.18 -8.58
N GLU A 98 -1.82 15.96 -8.23
CA GLU A 98 -0.91 15.65 -7.13
C GLU A 98 -1.18 16.60 -5.96
N GLU A 99 -1.43 16.01 -4.78
CA GLU A 99 -1.55 16.76 -3.54
C GLU A 99 -0.15 17.06 -2.99
N VAL A 100 0.16 18.34 -2.81
CA VAL A 100 1.43 18.79 -2.24
C VAL A 100 1.17 19.44 -0.88
N SER A 101 1.62 18.79 0.19
CA SER A 101 1.62 19.39 1.52
C SER A 101 2.89 20.23 1.70
N THR A 102 2.73 21.54 1.90
CA THR A 102 3.86 22.39 2.32
C THR A 102 4.00 22.31 3.84
N LYS A 103 5.23 22.11 4.33
CA LYS A 103 5.52 22.22 5.76
C LYS A 103 5.44 23.70 6.14
N GLY A 104 4.44 24.06 6.94
CA GLY A 104 4.42 25.33 7.68
C GLY A 104 5.46 25.34 8.80
#